data_AF-A0A924AQC7-F1
#
_entry.id   AF-A0A924AQC7-F1
#
_cell.length_a   1.000
_cell.length_b   1.000
_cell.length_c   1.000
_cell.angle_alpha   90.00
_cell.angle_beta   90.00
_cell.angle_gamma   90.00
#
_symmetry.space_group_name_H-M   'P 1'
#
loop_
_entity.id
_entity.type
_entity.pdbx_description
1 polymer ?
#
loop_
_entity_poly.entity_id
_entity_poly.type
_entity_poly.pdbx_seq_one_letter_code
_entity_poly.pdbx_strand_id
1 'polypeptide(L)' 'MFSNLNRRQCLLGAAALLLTGTSHALDAPKGKVILSITGNIKFKNAGDRADFDMDMLAALPQHSFTTSNPWYKESKKFTG' A
#
# COMPACT_ATOMS: atom_id res chain seq x y z
N MET A 1 -33.45 -17.84 -34.69
CA MET A 1 -32.82 -16.54 -35.01
C MET A 1 -31.59 -16.40 -34.11
N PHE A 2 -30.52 -17.13 -34.44
CA PHE A 2 -29.32 -17.20 -33.62
C PHE A 2 -28.27 -16.26 -34.22
N SER A 3 -27.96 -15.19 -33.49
CA SER A 3 -26.96 -14.20 -33.87
C SER A 3 -25.57 -14.85 -33.86
N ASN A 4 -24.93 -14.92 -35.03
CA ASN A 4 -23.55 -15.37 -35.19
C ASN A 4 -22.60 -14.31 -34.63
N LEU A 5 -22.24 -14.43 -33.35
CA LEU A 5 -21.23 -13.59 -32.72
C LEU A 5 -19.85 -13.96 -33.28
N ASN A 6 -19.27 -13.04 -34.05
CA ASN A 6 -18.05 -13.28 -34.81
C ASN A 6 -16.85 -13.50 -33.89
N ARG A 7 -16.16 -14.65 -34.05
CA ARG A 7 -14.91 -15.03 -33.35
C ARG A 7 -13.82 -13.93 -33.38
N ARG A 8 -13.83 -13.07 -34.40
CA ARG A 8 -12.90 -11.92 -34.55
C ARG A 8 -13.17 -10.80 -33.54
N GLN A 9 -14.40 -10.64 -33.06
CA GLN A 9 -14.75 -9.68 -32.02
C GLN A 9 -14.25 -10.11 -30.64
N CYS A 10 -14.09 -11.42 -30.39
CA CYS A 10 -13.49 -11.93 -29.15
C CYS A 10 -11.99 -11.63 -29.04
N LEU A 11 -11.25 -11.67 -30.16
CA LEU A 11 -9.79 -11.46 -30.16
C LEU A 11 -9.40 -9.99 -29.92
N LEU A 12 -10.19 -9.03 -30.40
CA LEU A 12 -9.96 -7.60 -30.14
C LEU A 12 -10.32 -7.18 -28.71
N GLY A 13 -11.32 -7.83 -28.10
CA GLY A 13 -11.68 -7.61 -26.69
C GLY A 13 -10.62 -8.14 -25.70
N ALA A 14 -9.95 -9.24 -26.05
CA ALA A 14 -8.95 -9.88 -25.18
C ALA A 14 -7.66 -9.06 -25.00
N ALA A 15 -7.25 -8.28 -26.01
CA ALA A 15 -6.04 -7.47 -25.93
C ALA A 15 -6.19 -6.22 -25.03
N ALA A 16 -7.41 -5.71 -24.87
CA ALA A 16 -7.68 -4.52 -24.05
C ALA A 16 -7.63 -4.80 -22.52
N LEU A 17 -7.76 -6.07 -22.11
CA LEU A 17 -7.75 -6.45 -20.68
C LEU A 17 -6.34 -6.46 -20.05
N LEU A 18 -5.28 -6.45 -20.87
CA LEU A 18 -3.89 -6.52 -20.39
C LEU A 18 -3.30 -5.15 -20.02
N LEU A 19 -4.05 -4.06 -20.25
CA LEU A 19 -3.65 -2.68 -19.96
C LEU A 19 -4.22 -2.13 -18.64
N THR A 20 -4.88 -2.97 -17.83
CA THR A 20 -5.27 -2.57 -16.48
C THR A 20 -3.99 -2.44 -15.65
N GLY A 21 -3.48 -1.21 -15.52
CA GLY A 21 -2.29 -0.91 -14.73
C GLY A 21 -2.43 -1.45 -13.31
N THR A 22 -1.31 -1.92 -12.75
CA THR A 22 -1.23 -2.29 -11.34
C THR A 22 -1.62 -1.07 -10.51
N SER A 23 -2.84 -1.08 -9.98
CA SER A 23 -3.20 -0.17 -8.90
C SER A 23 -2.13 -0.34 -7.83
N HIS A 24 -1.41 0.72 -7.50
CA HIS A 24 -0.45 0.72 -6.40
C HIS A 24 -1.25 0.74 -5.09
N ALA A 25 -2.08 -0.27 -4.88
CA ALA A 25 -2.67 -0.53 -3.59
C ALA A 25 -1.53 -1.01 -2.67
N LEU A 26 -1.51 -0.51 -1.45
CA LEU A 26 -0.59 -1.00 -0.45
C LEU A 26 -0.92 -2.48 -0.19
N ASP A 27 0.09 -3.32 0.08
CA ASP A 27 -0.18 -4.72 0.43
C ASP A 27 -1.07 -4.81 1.67
N ALA A 28 -1.91 -5.84 1.73
CA ALA A 28 -2.71 -6.10 2.92
C ALA A 28 -1.79 -6.62 4.06
N PRO A 29 -2.03 -6.18 5.31
CA PRO A 29 -1.28 -6.70 6.46
C PRO A 29 -1.49 -8.20 6.60
N LYS A 30 -0.40 -8.92 6.85
CA LYS A 30 -0.39 -10.38 7.08
C LYS A 30 -0.42 -10.71 8.56
N GLY A 31 0.06 -9.79 9.40
CA GLY A 31 0.07 -9.88 10.84
C GLY A 31 -1.05 -9.09 11.51
N LYS A 32 -0.94 -8.95 12.83
CA LYS A 32 -1.84 -8.09 13.61
C LYS A 32 -1.67 -6.64 13.18
N VAL A 33 -2.77 -5.98 12.82
CA VAL A 33 -2.79 -4.54 12.55
C VAL A 33 -2.44 -3.78 13.84
N ILE A 34 -1.42 -2.93 13.77
CA ILE A 34 -0.93 -2.11 14.89
C ILE A 34 -0.98 -0.60 14.61
N LEU A 35 -1.13 -0.20 13.35
CA LEU A 35 -1.33 1.19 12.95
C LEU A 35 -2.40 1.26 11.85
N SER A 36 -3.33 2.19 12.00
CA SER A 36 -4.32 2.54 10.98
C SER A 36 -4.24 4.04 10.69
N ILE A 37 -4.08 4.39 9.41
CA ILE A 37 -4.07 5.78 8.94
C ILE A 37 -5.37 6.05 8.18
N THR A 38 -6.07 7.12 8.55
CA THR A 38 -7.37 7.52 7.97
C THR A 38 -7.31 8.94 7.43
N GLY A 39 -8.25 9.29 6.55
CA GLY A 39 -8.42 10.63 6.01
C GLY A 39 -8.20 10.69 4.50
N ASN A 40 -7.80 11.84 3.99
CA ASN A 40 -7.55 12.03 2.55
C ASN A 40 -6.17 11.46 2.16
N ILE A 41 -6.06 10.14 2.16
CA ILE A 41 -4.83 9.42 1.82
C ILE A 41 -4.95 8.74 0.45
N LYS A 42 -3.84 8.78 -0.30
CA LYS A 42 -3.77 8.25 -1.67
C LYS A 42 -3.70 6.72 -1.71
N PHE A 43 -2.90 6.14 -0.82
CA PHE A 43 -2.65 4.70 -0.78
C PHE A 43 -3.45 4.09 0.36
N LYS A 44 -4.30 3.11 0.03
CA LYS A 44 -5.21 2.42 0.95
C LYS A 44 -5.12 0.92 0.68
N ASN A 45 -5.29 0.12 1.71
CA ASN A 45 -5.35 -1.36 1.64
C ASN A 45 -6.52 -1.95 2.44
N ALA A 46 -7.30 -1.11 3.13
CA ALA A 46 -8.45 -1.54 3.92
C ALA A 46 -9.57 -0.50 3.78
N GLY A 47 -10.39 -0.62 2.72
CA GLY A 47 -11.46 0.33 2.45
C GLY A 47 -10.92 1.76 2.28
N ASP A 48 -11.32 2.67 3.16
CA ASP A 48 -10.90 4.09 3.14
C ASP A 48 -9.67 4.41 4.00
N ARG A 49 -8.97 3.40 4.51
CA ARG A 49 -7.80 3.55 5.37
C ARG A 49 -6.61 2.71 4.90
N ALA A 50 -5.46 2.98 5.48
CA ALA A 50 -4.24 2.19 5.34
C ALA A 50 -3.88 1.54 6.68
N ASP A 51 -3.88 0.21 6.73
CA ASP A 51 -3.56 -0.59 7.89
C ASP A 51 -2.16 -1.20 7.74
N PHE A 52 -1.40 -1.19 8.83
CA PHE A 52 -0.03 -1.70 8.88
C PHE A 52 0.12 -2.70 10.03
N ASP A 53 0.81 -3.80 9.74
CA ASP A 53 1.39 -4.69 10.76
C ASP A 53 2.86 -4.32 11.05
N MET A 54 3.50 -5.06 11.94
CA MET A 54 4.89 -4.79 12.32
C MET A 54 5.89 -5.01 11.18
N ASP A 55 5.67 -6.03 10.35
CA ASP A 55 6.59 -6.36 9.25
C ASP A 55 6.54 -5.26 8.17
N MET A 56 5.35 -4.74 7.89
CA MET A 56 5.17 -3.60 6.99
C MET A 56 5.87 -2.34 7.49
N LEU A 57 5.79 -2.05 8.80
CA LEU A 57 6.50 -0.89 9.38
C LEU A 57 8.02 -1.07 9.32
N ALA A 58 8.52 -2.26 9.64
CA ALA A 58 9.94 -2.56 9.59
C ALA A 58 10.52 -2.53 8.16
N ALA A 59 9.69 -2.73 7.14
CA ALA A 59 10.07 -2.62 5.74
C ALA A 59 10.21 -1.17 5.24
N LEU A 60 9.70 -0.17 5.99
CA LEU A 60 9.86 1.23 5.64
C LEU A 60 11.31 1.69 5.85
N PRO A 61 11.80 2.68 5.07
CA PRO A 61 13.12 3.26 5.29
C PRO A 61 13.26 3.81 6.72
N GLN A 62 14.21 3.24 7.45
CA GLN A 62 14.50 3.66 8.82
C GLN A 62 15.47 4.84 8.82
N HIS A 63 15.20 5.84 9.64
CA HIS A 63 16.06 7.00 9.84
C HIS A 63 16.58 7.03 11.27
N SER A 64 17.74 7.66 11.46
CA SER A 64 18.32 7.85 12.78
C SER A 64 18.80 9.27 12.98
N PHE A 65 18.47 9.86 14.12
CA PHE A 65 18.95 11.18 14.50
C PHE A 65 19.28 11.23 15.99
N THR A 66 20.31 12.01 16.31
CA THR A 66 20.73 12.26 17.68
C THR A 66 20.32 13.67 18.05
N THR A 67 19.54 13.82 19.12
CA THR A 67 19.05 15.13 19.55
C THR A 67 19.05 15.26 21.07
N SER A 68 19.30 16.47 21.55
CA SER A 68 19.05 16.85 22.95
C SER A 68 17.57 17.10 23.13
N ASN A 69 16.99 16.54 24.19
CA ASN A 69 15.61 16.75 24.56
C ASN A 69 15.55 16.91 26.09
N PRO A 70 14.49 17.52 26.65
CA PRO A 70 14.43 17.85 28.08
C PRO A 70 14.30 16.63 29.00
N TRP A 71 14.12 15.43 28.45
CA TRP A 71 13.86 14.21 29.22
C TRP A 71 15.13 13.41 29.55
N TYR A 72 16.23 13.66 28.84
CA TYR A 72 17.51 12.98 29.07
C TYR A 72 18.61 13.99 29.31
N LYS A 73 19.52 13.68 30.25
CA LYS A 73 20.68 14.52 30.55
C LYS A 73 21.65 14.64 29.37
N GLU A 74 21.72 13.59 28.56
CA GLU A 74 22.59 13.49 27.39
C GLU A 74 21.75 13.34 26.12
N SER A 75 22.32 13.76 24.99
CA SER A 75 21.71 13.57 23.67
C SER A 75 21.35 12.11 23.44
N LYS A 76 20.14 11.86 22.95
CA LYS A 76 19.67 10.51 22.63
C LYS A 76 19.55 10.30 21.13
N LYS A 77 19.99 9.12 20.69
CA LYS A 77 19.77 8.60 19.34
C LYS A 77 18.41 7.92 19.29
N PHE A 78 17.59 8.33 18.33
CA PHE A 78 16.31 7.71 18.02
C PHE A 78 16.40 7.06 16.64
N THR A 79 15.77 5.90 16.49
CA THR A 79 15.68 5.15 15.23
C THR A 79 14.24 4.71 15.02
N GLY A 80 13.75 4.85 13.79
CA GLY A 80 12.39 4.52 13.39
C GLY A 80 12.14 4.82 11.92
#